data_AF-A0A6I9NRJ0-F1
#
_entry.id   AF-A0A6I9NRJ0-F1
#
_cell.length_a   1.000
_cell.length_b   1.000
_cell.length_c   1.000
_cell.angle_alpha   90.00
_cell.angle_beta   90.00
_cell.angle_gamma   90.00
#
_symmetry.space_group_name_H-M   'P 1'
#
loop_
_entity.id
_entity.type
_entity.pdbx_description
1 polymer ?
#
loop_
_entity_poly.entity_id
_entity_poly.type
_entity_poly.pdbx_seq_one_letter_code
_entity_poly.pdbx_strand_id
1 'polypeptide(L)'
;CQKSGSLAGVPISGCLGDQSAALVGQMCFREGQSKNTYGTGCFMLRNTGTKPLMSDHGLLTTVAYKLGKDEPACYALEGSVAIAGAVVCWLKDNLGILQSSSEIEKLAAAAGTSHGCYFVPAFSGLYAPYWEPSARGIICGLTQFTNRNHLAFAALEAVCFQTREILDAMNQDSGVPLNELQVDGGMTSNRLLMQLQADILCIPVVRPTMSETTALGAAMAAGAAEGVRVWSLSPSHLPHATSEKYEPQINPDESEFRYARWKKAVQRSMNWETNEPCCNTNVTTGVGKKMNGTPWGVPPPPPHIRADP
;
A
#
# COMPACT_ATOMS: atom_id res chain seq x y z
N CYS A 1 24.47 25.24 1.94
CA CYS A 1 25.68 24.49 1.50
C CYS A 1 26.40 23.93 2.71
N GLN A 2 26.91 22.70 2.64
CA GLN A 2 27.86 22.20 3.65
C GLN A 2 29.14 23.05 3.61
N LYS A 3 29.71 23.34 4.79
CA LYS A 3 30.89 24.22 4.95
C LYS A 3 32.23 23.48 4.86
N SER A 4 32.21 22.14 4.86
CA SER A 4 33.38 21.27 4.80
C SER A 4 32.98 19.89 4.29
N GLY A 5 33.94 19.09 3.80
CA GLY A 5 33.72 17.74 3.27
C GLY A 5 33.65 17.69 1.74
N SER A 6 33.38 16.50 1.19
CA SER A 6 33.40 16.24 -0.26
C SER A 6 32.31 16.97 -1.06
N LEU A 7 31.25 17.45 -0.38
CA LEU A 7 30.15 18.23 -0.98
C LEU A 7 30.17 19.70 -0.54
N ALA A 8 31.31 20.20 -0.05
CA ALA A 8 31.44 21.59 0.34
C ALA A 8 31.12 22.54 -0.83
N GLY A 9 30.27 23.53 -0.58
CA GLY A 9 29.83 24.48 -1.61
C GLY A 9 28.66 24.01 -2.49
N VAL A 10 28.30 22.71 -2.48
CA VAL A 10 27.17 22.20 -3.24
C VAL A 10 25.84 22.68 -2.62
N PRO A 11 24.92 23.26 -3.41
CA PRO A 11 23.62 23.69 -2.91
C PRO A 11 22.73 22.50 -2.56
N ILE A 12 21.92 22.66 -1.51
CA ILE A 12 20.80 21.76 -1.22
C ILE A 12 19.57 22.48 -1.75
N SER A 13 19.00 21.99 -2.84
CA SER A 13 17.96 22.68 -3.61
C SER A 13 16.67 21.88 -3.78
N GLY A 14 16.62 20.64 -3.28
CA GLY A 14 15.43 19.79 -3.31
C GLY A 14 15.31 18.97 -2.03
N CYS A 15 14.08 18.82 -1.54
CA CYS A 15 13.74 17.99 -0.40
C CYS A 15 12.30 17.53 -0.58
N LEU A 16 12.08 16.21 -0.55
CA LEU A 16 10.76 15.58 -0.65
C LEU A 16 10.72 14.43 0.36
N GLY A 17 9.53 14.15 0.91
CA GLY A 17 9.31 12.88 1.62
C GLY A 17 9.55 11.71 0.67
N ASP A 18 9.94 10.55 1.18
CA ASP A 18 10.30 9.38 0.38
C ASP A 18 9.19 8.96 -0.61
N GLN A 19 7.94 8.84 -0.14
CA GLN A 19 6.82 8.42 -0.97
C GLN A 19 6.45 9.48 -2.03
N SER A 20 6.49 10.76 -1.64
CA SER A 20 6.37 11.90 -2.56
C SER A 20 7.49 11.95 -3.59
N ALA A 21 8.72 11.64 -3.18
CA ALA A 21 9.87 11.56 -4.07
C ALA A 21 9.72 10.42 -5.05
N ALA A 22 9.26 9.23 -4.63
CA ALA A 22 8.95 8.13 -5.53
C ALA A 22 7.88 8.53 -6.57
N LEU A 23 6.83 9.27 -6.17
CA LEU A 23 5.81 9.81 -7.10
C LEU A 23 6.43 10.75 -8.15
N VAL A 24 7.34 11.63 -7.74
CA VAL A 24 8.08 12.52 -8.65
C VAL A 24 9.02 11.72 -9.57
N GLY A 25 9.75 10.74 -9.03
CA GLY A 25 10.68 9.90 -9.78
C GLY A 25 9.99 9.00 -10.81
N GLN A 26 8.76 8.60 -10.53
CA GLN A 26 7.87 7.90 -11.46
C GLN A 26 7.19 8.85 -12.48
N MET A 27 7.47 10.16 -12.39
CA MET A 27 6.91 11.18 -13.28
C MET A 27 5.38 11.28 -13.24
N CYS A 28 4.79 10.98 -12.08
CA CYS A 28 3.36 11.14 -11.81
C CYS A 28 2.99 12.63 -11.59
N PHE A 29 3.22 13.47 -12.62
CA PHE A 29 3.00 14.91 -12.55
C PHE A 29 1.58 15.36 -12.92
N ARG A 30 0.78 14.47 -13.52
CA ARG A 30 -0.61 14.72 -13.92
C ARG A 30 -1.57 14.11 -12.92
N GLU A 31 -2.69 14.78 -12.73
CA GLU A 31 -3.81 14.27 -11.94
C GLU A 31 -4.23 12.88 -12.41
N GLY A 32 -4.51 11.99 -11.45
CA GLY A 32 -4.85 10.59 -11.69
C GLY A 32 -3.66 9.65 -11.82
N GLN A 33 -2.45 10.16 -12.11
CA GLN A 33 -1.26 9.31 -12.11
C GLN A 33 -0.94 8.83 -10.70
N SER A 34 -0.63 7.54 -10.59
CA SER A 34 -0.44 6.87 -9.31
C SER A 34 0.77 5.94 -9.35
N LYS A 35 1.40 5.77 -8.21
CA LYS A 35 2.48 4.80 -8.01
C LYS A 35 2.20 3.93 -6.79
N ASN A 36 2.77 2.73 -6.75
CA ASN A 36 2.82 1.89 -5.55
C ASN A 36 4.26 1.41 -5.28
N THR A 37 4.78 1.73 -4.10
CA THR A 37 6.13 1.31 -3.68
C THR A 37 6.01 0.06 -2.81
N TYR A 38 6.64 -1.05 -3.23
CA TYR A 38 6.64 -2.33 -2.53
C TYR A 38 7.93 -2.54 -1.72
N GLY A 39 7.80 -2.47 -0.39
CA GLY A 39 8.86 -2.76 0.58
C GLY A 39 8.35 -3.73 1.65
N THR A 40 8.69 -3.47 2.92
CA THR A 40 8.13 -4.20 4.07
C THR A 40 6.60 -4.15 4.06
N GLY A 41 6.04 -2.97 3.74
CA GLY A 41 4.65 -2.72 3.38
C GLY A 41 4.54 -2.18 1.96
N CYS A 42 3.35 -1.72 1.56
CA CYS A 42 3.14 -0.98 0.33
C CYS A 42 2.66 0.44 0.61
N PHE A 43 3.05 1.39 -0.23
CA PHE A 43 2.58 2.78 -0.17
C PHE A 43 2.16 3.24 -1.57
N MET A 44 0.84 3.36 -1.74
CA MET A 44 0.23 3.85 -2.96
C MET A 44 -0.06 5.33 -2.81
N LEU A 45 0.42 6.14 -3.77
CA LEU A 45 0.10 7.57 -3.86
C LEU A 45 -0.56 7.85 -5.21
N ARG A 46 -1.60 8.68 -5.20
CA ARG A 46 -2.30 9.16 -6.38
C ARG A 46 -2.29 10.67 -6.41
N ASN A 47 -1.78 11.26 -7.48
CA ASN A 47 -1.79 12.71 -7.69
C ASN A 47 -3.23 13.22 -7.89
N THR A 48 -3.66 14.21 -7.10
CA THR A 48 -5.00 14.82 -7.16
C THR A 48 -4.97 16.28 -7.63
N GLY A 49 -3.88 16.69 -8.28
CA GLY A 49 -3.72 18.04 -8.80
C GLY A 49 -3.53 19.08 -7.69
N THR A 50 -3.97 20.32 -7.93
CA THR A 50 -3.75 21.47 -7.05
C THR A 50 -4.81 21.67 -5.98
N LYS A 51 -5.83 20.80 -5.95
CA LYS A 51 -6.89 20.80 -4.94
C LYS A 51 -6.73 19.57 -4.04
N PRO A 52 -6.70 19.75 -2.70
CA PRO A 52 -6.69 18.61 -1.80
C PRO A 52 -8.02 17.87 -1.92
N LEU A 53 -7.94 16.54 -2.00
CA LEU A 53 -9.10 15.64 -1.99
C LEU A 53 -9.14 14.96 -0.63
N MET A 54 -10.22 15.16 0.13
CA MET A 54 -10.44 14.49 1.41
C MET A 54 -11.04 13.10 1.18
N SER A 55 -10.52 12.10 1.88
CA SER A 55 -10.99 10.72 1.74
C SER A 55 -12.17 10.44 2.68
N ASP A 56 -13.19 9.77 2.15
CA ASP A 56 -14.27 9.17 2.94
C ASP A 56 -14.03 7.66 3.20
N HIS A 57 -12.95 7.10 2.63
CA HIS A 57 -12.60 5.67 2.68
C HIS A 57 -11.33 5.39 3.51
N GLY A 58 -10.96 6.34 4.37
CA GLY A 58 -9.88 6.18 5.33
C GLY A 58 -8.47 6.28 4.74
N LEU A 59 -8.33 6.89 3.55
CA LEU A 59 -7.03 7.26 2.97
C LEU A 59 -6.54 8.58 3.57
N LEU A 60 -5.24 8.84 3.42
CA LEU A 60 -4.61 10.07 3.86
C LEU A 60 -4.61 11.10 2.72
N THR A 61 -4.96 12.33 3.02
CA THR A 61 -4.73 13.48 2.14
C THR A 61 -3.39 14.11 2.48
N THR A 62 -2.48 14.21 1.51
CA THR A 62 -1.13 14.72 1.71
C THR A 62 -0.68 15.65 0.60
N VAL A 63 0.45 16.32 0.80
CA VAL A 63 1.13 17.09 -0.26
C VAL A 63 1.93 16.11 -1.11
N ALA A 64 1.63 16.03 -2.41
CA ALA A 64 2.41 15.27 -3.37
C ALA A 64 3.79 15.91 -3.53
N TYR A 65 3.83 17.19 -3.91
CA TYR A 65 5.05 17.97 -4.09
C TYR A 65 4.73 19.46 -4.26
N LYS A 66 5.72 20.33 -4.05
CA LYS A 66 5.70 21.74 -4.45
C LYS A 66 7.04 22.08 -5.09
N LEU A 67 7.06 22.21 -6.42
CA LEU A 67 8.29 22.29 -7.23
C LEU A 67 8.59 23.74 -7.65
N GLY A 68 8.72 24.63 -6.67
CA GLY A 68 8.99 26.04 -6.90
C GLY A 68 8.36 26.89 -5.80
N LYS A 69 8.91 28.08 -5.56
CA LYS A 69 8.38 28.99 -4.54
C LYS A 69 6.97 29.48 -4.91
N ASP A 70 6.81 29.88 -6.17
CA ASP A 70 5.61 30.51 -6.72
C ASP A 70 4.70 29.50 -7.47
N GLU A 71 5.14 28.26 -7.62
CA GLU A 71 4.32 27.16 -8.16
C GLU A 71 3.30 26.67 -7.13
N PRO A 72 2.09 26.24 -7.55
CA PRO A 72 1.12 25.66 -6.64
C PRO A 72 1.63 24.35 -6.04
N ALA A 73 1.18 24.03 -4.82
CA ALA A 73 1.35 22.69 -4.29
C ALA A 73 0.43 21.72 -5.04
N CYS A 74 0.95 20.54 -5.36
CA CYS A 74 0.15 19.40 -5.78
C CYS A 74 -0.12 18.49 -4.58
N TYR A 75 -1.30 17.89 -4.56
CA TYR A 75 -1.77 17.01 -3.49
C TYR A 75 -1.84 15.56 -3.96
N ALA A 76 -1.93 14.65 -3.00
CA ALA A 76 -2.16 13.24 -3.26
C ALA A 76 -3.10 12.62 -2.23
N LEU A 77 -3.80 11.57 -2.68
CA LEU A 77 -4.30 10.54 -1.78
C LEU A 77 -3.21 9.50 -1.54
N GLU A 78 -3.08 9.06 -0.30
CA GLU A 78 -2.13 8.04 0.12
C GLU A 78 -2.84 6.91 0.87
N GLY A 79 -2.54 5.68 0.47
CA GLY A 79 -2.97 4.47 1.18
C GLY A 79 -1.79 3.54 1.39
N SER A 80 -1.81 2.79 2.50
CA SER A 80 -0.73 1.88 2.86
C SER A 80 -1.22 0.49 3.20
N VAL A 81 -0.41 -0.49 2.82
CA VAL A 81 -0.55 -1.89 3.23
C VAL A 81 0.57 -2.17 4.23
N ALA A 82 0.23 -2.50 5.47
CA ALA A 82 1.23 -2.71 6.52
C ALA A 82 2.18 -3.87 6.20
N ILE A 83 1.61 -4.99 5.72
CA ILE A 83 2.31 -6.26 5.58
C ILE A 83 2.33 -6.68 4.10
N ALA A 84 3.43 -6.31 3.43
CA ALA A 84 3.77 -6.74 2.08
C ALA A 84 5.02 -7.63 2.11
N GLY A 85 6.23 -7.08 1.94
CA GLY A 85 7.47 -7.84 2.05
C GLY A 85 7.65 -8.52 3.41
N ALA A 86 7.05 -7.95 4.46
CA ALA A 86 7.00 -8.58 5.79
C ALA A 86 6.34 -9.96 5.78
N VAL A 87 5.36 -10.25 4.91
CA VAL A 87 4.76 -11.60 4.82
C VAL A 87 5.78 -12.62 4.31
N VAL A 88 6.63 -12.21 3.36
CA VAL A 88 7.69 -13.05 2.80
C VAL A 88 8.76 -13.32 3.85
N CYS A 89 9.18 -12.28 4.58
CA CYS A 89 10.10 -12.42 5.70
C CYS A 89 9.52 -13.35 6.77
N TRP A 90 8.24 -13.19 7.13
CA TRP A 90 7.59 -14.04 8.13
C TRP A 90 7.50 -15.51 7.71
N LEU A 91 7.16 -15.81 6.44
CA LEU A 91 7.17 -17.17 5.92
C LEU A 91 8.56 -17.83 6.00
N LYS A 92 9.61 -17.03 5.81
CA LYS A 92 11.01 -17.46 5.85
C LYS A 92 11.51 -17.63 7.29
N ASP A 93 11.45 -16.57 8.08
CA ASP A 93 12.06 -16.46 9.40
C ASP A 93 11.23 -17.18 10.50
N ASN A 94 9.89 -17.18 10.40
CA ASN A 94 9.01 -17.72 11.45
C ASN A 94 8.46 -19.10 11.13
N LEU A 95 8.09 -19.38 9.89
CA LEU A 95 7.54 -20.69 9.49
C LEU A 95 8.56 -21.63 8.82
N GLY A 96 9.74 -21.13 8.44
CA GLY A 96 10.74 -21.94 7.73
C GLY A 96 10.26 -22.49 6.38
N ILE A 97 9.21 -21.92 5.81
CA ILE A 97 8.65 -22.33 4.51
C ILE A 97 9.63 -21.99 3.38
N LEU A 98 10.32 -20.86 3.53
CA LEU A 98 11.32 -20.34 2.60
C LEU A 98 12.70 -20.37 3.24
N GLN A 99 13.73 -20.64 2.44
CA GLN A 99 15.14 -20.50 2.80
C GLN A 99 15.68 -19.11 2.49
N SER A 100 15.14 -18.45 1.46
CA SER A 100 15.43 -17.06 1.10
C SER A 100 14.17 -16.35 0.60
N SER A 101 14.15 -15.02 0.65
CA SER A 101 13.03 -14.23 0.10
C SER A 101 12.84 -14.45 -1.41
N SER A 102 13.93 -14.72 -2.14
CA SER A 102 13.89 -15.02 -3.57
C SER A 102 13.30 -16.40 -3.91
N GLU A 103 13.20 -17.32 -2.94
CA GLU A 103 12.60 -18.64 -3.17
C GLU A 103 11.08 -18.55 -3.39
N ILE A 104 10.41 -17.52 -2.83
CA ILE A 104 8.95 -17.42 -2.85
C ILE A 104 8.39 -17.43 -4.29
N GLU A 105 9.07 -16.76 -5.23
CA GLU A 105 8.66 -16.71 -6.62
C GLU A 105 8.67 -18.11 -7.26
N LYS A 106 9.72 -18.89 -6.99
CA LYS A 106 9.84 -20.26 -7.51
C LYS A 106 8.78 -21.19 -6.93
N LEU A 107 8.51 -21.11 -5.62
CA LEU A 107 7.50 -21.94 -4.98
C LEU A 107 6.09 -21.57 -5.45
N ALA A 108 5.77 -20.28 -5.49
CA ALA A 108 4.49 -19.81 -5.98
C ALA A 108 4.29 -20.21 -7.45
N ALA A 109 5.29 -20.01 -8.31
CA ALA A 109 5.23 -20.44 -9.72
C ALA A 109 5.01 -21.95 -9.87
N ALA A 110 5.64 -22.76 -9.01
CA ALA A 110 5.43 -24.21 -9.02
C ALA A 110 4.02 -24.64 -8.57
N ALA A 111 3.32 -23.83 -7.76
CA ALA A 111 1.92 -24.06 -7.44
C ALA A 111 0.96 -23.61 -8.56
N GLY A 112 1.27 -22.49 -9.23
CA GLY A 112 0.46 -21.88 -10.30
C GLY A 112 -0.86 -21.26 -9.84
N THR A 113 -1.35 -21.61 -8.64
CA THR A 113 -2.56 -21.07 -8.02
C THR A 113 -2.50 -21.29 -6.51
N SER A 114 -3.32 -20.57 -5.74
CA SER A 114 -3.51 -20.82 -4.31
C SER A 114 -4.41 -22.03 -4.02
N HIS A 115 -5.07 -22.61 -5.03
CA HIS A 115 -6.06 -23.70 -4.88
C HIS A 115 -7.16 -23.37 -3.85
N GLY A 116 -7.55 -22.10 -3.77
CA GLY A 116 -8.57 -21.61 -2.83
C GLY A 116 -8.08 -21.36 -1.40
N CYS A 117 -6.77 -21.44 -1.17
CA CYS A 117 -6.12 -20.98 0.06
C CYS A 117 -6.01 -19.45 0.07
N TYR A 118 -6.42 -18.81 1.15
CA TYR A 118 -6.28 -17.37 1.34
C TYR A 118 -5.49 -17.10 2.61
N PHE A 119 -4.53 -16.18 2.52
CA PHE A 119 -3.71 -15.75 3.64
C PHE A 119 -3.95 -14.26 3.89
N VAL A 120 -4.70 -13.92 4.93
CA VAL A 120 -4.85 -12.52 5.39
C VAL A 120 -3.72 -12.22 6.37
N PRO A 121 -2.72 -11.36 6.03
CA PRO A 121 -1.55 -11.16 6.87
C PRO A 121 -1.74 -9.98 7.83
N ALA A 122 -2.87 -9.95 8.56
CA ALA A 122 -3.20 -8.89 9.52
C ALA A 122 -2.41 -9.00 10.84
N PHE A 123 -1.08 -9.03 10.78
CA PHE A 123 -0.21 -9.24 11.96
C PHE A 123 -0.29 -8.09 12.97
N SER A 124 -0.68 -6.90 12.53
CA SER A 124 -0.86 -5.70 13.34
C SER A 124 -2.25 -5.08 13.15
N GLY A 125 -3.25 -5.90 12.81
CA GLY A 125 -4.55 -5.44 12.34
C GLY A 125 -4.57 -5.09 10.86
N LEU A 126 -5.71 -4.57 10.39
CA LEU A 126 -5.91 -4.09 9.02
C LEU A 126 -5.97 -2.56 9.00
N TYR A 127 -5.31 -1.96 8.01
CA TYR A 127 -5.35 -0.49 7.79
C TYR A 127 -6.50 -0.14 6.84
N ALA A 128 -6.39 0.99 6.13
CA ALA A 128 -7.34 1.36 5.10
C ALA A 128 -7.58 0.21 4.10
N PRO A 129 -8.82 -0.01 3.64
CA PRO A 129 -10.04 0.76 3.97
C PRO A 129 -10.75 0.29 5.27
N TYR A 130 -10.24 -0.71 5.97
CA TYR A 130 -10.95 -1.37 7.07
C TYR A 130 -10.75 -0.73 8.45
N TRP A 131 -9.53 -0.29 8.75
CA TRP A 131 -9.14 0.24 10.07
C TRP A 131 -9.55 -0.65 11.24
N GLU A 132 -9.22 -1.94 11.16
CA GLU A 132 -9.61 -2.96 12.12
C GLU A 132 -8.41 -3.47 12.95
N PRO A 133 -8.13 -2.87 14.12
CA PRO A 133 -6.98 -3.25 14.96
C PRO A 133 -7.14 -4.62 15.63
N SER A 134 -8.37 -5.13 15.76
CA SER A 134 -8.61 -6.46 16.35
C SER A 134 -8.28 -7.60 15.39
N ALA A 135 -8.10 -7.30 14.10
CA ALA A 135 -7.83 -8.33 13.10
C ALA A 135 -6.50 -9.04 13.38
N ARG A 136 -6.46 -10.34 13.09
CA ARG A 136 -5.24 -11.16 13.17
C ARG A 136 -4.96 -11.93 11.90
N GLY A 137 -3.70 -12.30 11.73
CA GLY A 137 -3.27 -13.10 10.59
C GLY A 137 -4.00 -14.44 10.55
N ILE A 138 -4.66 -14.75 9.43
CA ILE A 138 -5.33 -16.05 9.23
C ILE A 138 -4.93 -16.68 7.90
N ILE A 139 -4.85 -18.01 7.89
CA ILE A 139 -4.75 -18.81 6.67
C ILE A 139 -6.00 -19.70 6.64
N CYS A 140 -6.78 -19.63 5.56
CA CYS A 140 -8.03 -20.36 5.43
C CYS A 140 -8.17 -21.02 4.05
N GLY A 141 -9.12 -21.95 3.92
CA GLY A 141 -9.31 -22.71 2.68
C GLY A 141 -8.30 -23.84 2.48
N LEU A 142 -7.69 -24.32 3.57
CA LEU A 142 -6.77 -25.45 3.54
C LEU A 142 -7.51 -26.75 3.22
N THR A 143 -6.92 -27.57 2.36
CA THR A 143 -7.35 -28.94 2.08
C THR A 143 -6.14 -29.89 2.22
N GLN A 144 -6.36 -31.19 2.13
CA GLN A 144 -5.26 -32.19 2.14
C GLN A 144 -4.24 -32.00 0.99
N PHE A 145 -4.61 -31.26 -0.06
CA PHE A 145 -3.72 -30.95 -1.19
C PHE A 145 -2.88 -29.69 -0.95
N THR A 146 -3.23 -28.87 0.04
CA THR A 146 -2.52 -27.63 0.32
C THR A 146 -1.12 -27.94 0.86
N ASN A 147 -0.13 -27.20 0.37
CA ASN A 147 1.27 -27.39 0.72
C ASN A 147 1.97 -26.03 0.73
N ARG A 148 3.28 -26.03 1.06
CA ARG A 148 4.06 -24.81 1.21
C ARG A 148 4.08 -23.91 -0.04
N ASN A 149 3.97 -24.48 -1.24
CA ASN A 149 3.96 -23.74 -2.50
C ASN A 149 2.66 -22.93 -2.65
N HIS A 150 1.53 -23.53 -2.26
CA HIS A 150 0.23 -22.84 -2.24
C HIS A 150 0.20 -21.69 -1.22
N LEU A 151 0.85 -21.87 -0.06
CA LEU A 151 0.99 -20.81 0.94
C LEU A 151 1.85 -19.65 0.43
N ALA A 152 2.96 -19.95 -0.25
CA ALA A 152 3.79 -18.95 -0.91
C ALA A 152 2.99 -18.16 -1.97
N PHE A 153 2.18 -18.85 -2.78
CA PHE A 153 1.30 -18.20 -3.76
C PHE A 153 0.26 -17.31 -3.07
N ALA A 154 -0.46 -17.83 -2.08
CA ALA A 154 -1.49 -17.09 -1.35
C ALA A 154 -0.91 -15.85 -0.65
N ALA A 155 0.34 -15.89 -0.20
CA ALA A 155 1.02 -14.74 0.39
C ALA A 155 1.29 -13.62 -0.62
N LEU A 156 1.71 -13.94 -1.86
CA LEU A 156 1.85 -12.94 -2.92
C LEU A 156 0.48 -12.39 -3.34
N GLU A 157 -0.51 -13.28 -3.51
CA GLU A 157 -1.89 -12.90 -3.87
C GLU A 157 -2.50 -11.95 -2.83
N ALA A 158 -2.21 -12.16 -1.53
CA ALA A 158 -2.65 -11.28 -0.44
C ALA A 158 -2.10 -9.85 -0.56
N VAL A 159 -0.88 -9.67 -1.03
CA VAL A 159 -0.31 -8.33 -1.29
C VAL A 159 -1.07 -7.67 -2.45
N CYS A 160 -1.40 -8.43 -3.49
CA CYS A 160 -2.17 -7.93 -4.63
C CYS A 160 -3.58 -7.52 -4.25
N PHE A 161 -4.27 -8.31 -3.41
CA PHE A 161 -5.60 -7.97 -2.92
C PHE A 161 -5.62 -6.74 -2.03
N GLN A 162 -4.69 -6.61 -1.08
CA GLN A 162 -4.59 -5.41 -0.25
C GLN A 162 -4.28 -4.16 -1.08
N THR A 163 -3.43 -4.30 -2.11
CA THR A 163 -3.16 -3.22 -3.07
C THR A 163 -4.44 -2.82 -3.82
N ARG A 164 -5.25 -3.81 -4.22
CA ARG A 164 -6.53 -3.59 -4.87
C ARG A 164 -7.53 -2.85 -3.97
N GLU A 165 -7.59 -3.19 -2.69
CA GLU A 165 -8.46 -2.50 -1.73
C GLU A 165 -8.14 -1.02 -1.61
N ILE A 166 -6.86 -0.67 -1.57
CA ILE A 166 -6.41 0.73 -1.57
C ILE A 166 -6.77 1.43 -2.90
N LEU A 167 -6.55 0.76 -4.03
CA LEU A 167 -6.88 1.31 -5.34
C LEU A 167 -8.40 1.53 -5.50
N ASP A 168 -9.22 0.57 -5.06
CA ASP A 168 -10.67 0.68 -5.08
C ASP A 168 -11.15 1.85 -4.23
N ALA A 169 -10.55 2.06 -3.04
CA ALA A 169 -10.83 3.23 -2.19
C ALA A 169 -10.43 4.55 -2.89
N MET A 170 -9.25 4.59 -3.52
CA MET A 170 -8.81 5.77 -4.27
C MET A 170 -9.71 6.09 -5.46
N ASN A 171 -10.20 5.08 -6.16
CA ASN A 171 -11.15 5.26 -7.27
C ASN A 171 -12.48 5.82 -6.77
N GLN A 172 -12.97 5.35 -5.62
CA GLN A 172 -14.19 5.85 -5.00
C GLN A 172 -14.06 7.31 -4.56
N ASP A 173 -12.96 7.69 -3.89
CA ASP A 173 -12.74 9.06 -3.44
C ASP A 173 -12.51 10.04 -4.60
N SER A 174 -11.78 9.63 -5.64
CA SER A 174 -11.45 10.49 -6.77
C SER A 174 -12.51 10.55 -7.87
N GLY A 175 -13.45 9.60 -7.90
CA GLY A 175 -14.46 9.48 -8.94
C GLY A 175 -13.92 9.08 -10.33
N VAL A 176 -12.62 8.81 -10.45
CA VAL A 176 -11.98 8.45 -11.73
C VAL A 176 -11.20 7.15 -11.57
N PRO A 177 -11.44 6.12 -12.40
CA PRO A 177 -10.70 4.87 -12.31
C PRO A 177 -9.24 5.05 -12.74
N LEU A 178 -8.32 4.43 -12.00
CA LEU A 178 -6.93 4.29 -12.43
C LEU A 178 -6.86 3.31 -13.61
N ASN A 179 -6.14 3.70 -14.68
CA ASN A 179 -6.02 2.89 -15.89
C ASN A 179 -4.68 2.15 -16.01
N GLU A 180 -3.68 2.50 -15.20
CA GLU A 180 -2.36 1.90 -15.18
C GLU A 180 -1.71 2.16 -13.82
N LEU A 181 -1.01 1.17 -13.27
CA LEU A 181 -0.30 1.31 -11.99
C LEU A 181 1.21 1.28 -12.20
N GLN A 182 1.89 2.37 -11.83
CA GLN A 182 3.35 2.40 -11.80
C GLN A 182 3.86 1.82 -10.49
N VAL A 183 4.93 1.02 -10.54
CA VAL A 183 5.42 0.30 -9.35
C VAL A 183 6.92 0.45 -9.18
N ASP A 184 7.39 0.47 -7.94
CA ASP A 184 8.80 0.41 -7.58
C ASP A 184 9.01 -0.30 -6.25
N GLY A 185 10.27 -0.43 -5.82
CA GLY A 185 10.64 -1.10 -4.59
C GLY A 185 11.02 -2.58 -4.76
N GLY A 186 11.56 -3.17 -3.70
CA GLY A 186 12.27 -4.45 -3.74
C GLY A 186 11.41 -5.63 -4.22
N MET A 187 10.12 -5.69 -3.88
CA MET A 187 9.28 -6.82 -4.31
C MET A 187 8.97 -6.80 -5.81
N THR A 188 9.13 -5.65 -6.48
CA THR A 188 8.84 -5.54 -7.92
C THR A 188 9.80 -6.37 -8.78
N SER A 189 10.91 -6.86 -8.23
CA SER A 189 11.77 -7.84 -8.90
C SER A 189 11.11 -9.20 -9.11
N ASN A 190 10.06 -9.53 -8.34
CA ASN A 190 9.30 -10.76 -8.47
C ASN A 190 8.28 -10.60 -9.61
N ARG A 191 8.55 -11.26 -10.75
CA ARG A 191 7.72 -11.11 -11.96
C ARG A 191 6.35 -11.73 -11.79
N LEU A 192 6.26 -12.83 -11.04
CA LEU A 192 4.97 -13.45 -10.72
C LEU A 192 4.08 -12.49 -9.91
N LEU A 193 4.64 -11.79 -8.92
CA LEU A 193 3.89 -10.78 -8.16
C LEU A 193 3.38 -9.64 -9.06
N MET A 194 4.21 -9.16 -9.99
CA MET A 194 3.80 -8.10 -10.91
C MET A 194 2.69 -8.56 -11.86
N GLN A 195 2.79 -9.78 -12.39
CA GLN A 195 1.73 -10.36 -13.21
C GLN A 195 0.44 -10.55 -12.40
N LEU A 196 0.52 -11.12 -11.19
CA LEU A 196 -0.62 -11.26 -10.29
C LEU A 196 -1.27 -9.92 -9.96
N GLN A 197 -0.47 -8.87 -9.78
CA GLN A 197 -1.00 -7.54 -9.53
C GLN A 197 -1.79 -7.01 -10.73
N ALA A 198 -1.26 -7.15 -11.96
CA ALA A 198 -1.97 -6.75 -13.17
C ALA A 198 -3.27 -7.56 -13.36
N ASP A 199 -3.21 -8.86 -13.12
CA ASP A 199 -4.36 -9.77 -13.19
C ASP A 199 -5.46 -9.37 -12.21
N ILE A 200 -5.11 -9.17 -10.93
CA ILE A 200 -6.07 -8.83 -9.86
C ILE A 200 -6.66 -7.43 -10.02
N LEU A 201 -5.89 -6.46 -10.53
CA LEU A 201 -6.42 -5.12 -10.78
C LEU A 201 -7.16 -5.00 -12.11
N CYS A 202 -6.93 -5.93 -13.04
CA CYS A 202 -7.38 -5.85 -14.42
C CYS A 202 -6.95 -4.55 -15.15
N ILE A 203 -5.79 -4.00 -14.77
CA ILE A 203 -5.13 -2.88 -15.45
C ILE A 203 -3.64 -3.19 -15.60
N PRO A 204 -2.93 -2.54 -16.53
CA PRO A 204 -1.52 -2.79 -16.70
C PRO A 204 -0.69 -2.30 -15.51
N VAL A 205 0.36 -3.06 -15.19
CA VAL A 205 1.36 -2.69 -14.18
C VAL A 205 2.67 -2.38 -14.89
N VAL A 206 3.24 -1.21 -14.60
CA VAL A 206 4.47 -0.72 -15.25
C VAL A 206 5.58 -0.59 -14.23
N ARG A 207 6.65 -1.35 -14.46
CA ARG A 207 7.85 -1.33 -13.64
C ARG A 207 9.00 -0.66 -14.41
N PRO A 208 9.59 0.44 -13.91
CA PRO A 208 10.77 1.03 -14.52
C PRO A 208 11.98 0.09 -14.39
N THR A 209 12.85 0.09 -15.40
CA THR A 209 14.11 -0.67 -15.34
C THR A 209 15.08 -0.11 -14.30
N MET A 210 15.02 1.21 -14.05
CA MET A 210 15.77 1.91 -13.01
C MET A 210 14.96 1.89 -11.71
N SER A 211 15.45 1.17 -10.70
CA SER A 211 14.72 0.88 -9.46
C SER A 211 14.73 1.99 -8.40
N GLU A 212 15.67 2.94 -8.48
CA GLU A 212 15.90 3.99 -7.48
C GLU A 212 15.01 5.22 -7.72
N THR A 213 13.70 5.01 -7.87
CA THR A 213 12.73 6.09 -8.18
C THR A 213 12.65 7.13 -7.08
N THR A 214 12.78 6.73 -5.81
CA THR A 214 12.78 7.64 -4.67
C THR A 214 13.96 8.62 -4.73
N ALA A 215 15.17 8.11 -4.93
CA ALA A 215 16.36 8.95 -5.05
C ALA A 215 16.30 9.82 -6.32
N LEU A 216 15.79 9.26 -7.42
CA LEU A 216 15.57 10.00 -8.66
C LEU A 216 14.65 11.21 -8.45
N GLY A 217 13.54 11.05 -7.74
CA GLY A 217 12.61 12.15 -7.50
C GLY A 217 13.22 13.31 -6.68
N ALA A 218 14.04 12.99 -5.69
CA ALA A 218 14.81 14.00 -4.96
C ALA A 218 15.82 14.72 -5.87
N ALA A 219 16.52 13.98 -6.73
CA ALA A 219 17.43 14.54 -7.73
C ALA A 219 16.70 15.41 -8.77
N MET A 220 15.50 15.01 -9.20
CA MET A 220 14.62 15.77 -10.09
C MET A 220 14.22 17.11 -9.47
N ALA A 221 13.75 17.09 -8.23
CA ALA A 221 13.39 18.30 -7.51
C ALA A 221 14.59 19.24 -7.33
N ALA A 222 15.74 18.71 -6.92
CA ALA A 222 16.96 19.50 -6.73
C ALA A 222 17.50 20.06 -8.06
N GLY A 223 17.48 19.26 -9.12
CA GLY A 223 17.99 19.63 -10.44
C GLY A 223 17.12 20.65 -11.17
N ALA A 224 15.81 20.64 -10.91
CA ALA A 224 14.86 21.61 -11.47
C ALA A 224 14.78 22.93 -10.69
N ALA A 225 15.33 22.96 -9.48
CA ALA A 225 15.25 24.13 -8.62
C ALA A 225 15.88 25.39 -9.23
N GLU A 226 15.34 26.55 -8.86
CA GLU A 226 15.88 27.84 -9.24
C GLU A 226 17.34 27.99 -8.80
N GLY A 227 18.19 28.50 -9.70
CA GLY A 227 19.63 28.61 -9.48
C GLY A 227 20.43 27.33 -9.78
N VAL A 228 19.78 26.17 -9.95
CA VAL A 228 20.42 24.92 -10.41
C VAL A 228 20.06 24.63 -11.87
N ARG A 229 18.76 24.46 -12.17
CA ARG A 229 18.20 24.33 -13.54
C ARG A 229 18.96 23.38 -14.49
N VAL A 230 19.51 22.29 -13.97
CA VAL A 230 20.15 21.22 -14.78
C VAL A 230 19.15 20.19 -15.30
N TRP A 231 17.90 20.23 -14.79
CA TRP A 231 16.81 19.37 -15.22
C TRP A 231 15.56 20.19 -15.53
N SER A 232 14.89 19.88 -16.65
CA SER A 232 13.53 20.34 -16.93
C SER A 232 12.49 19.25 -16.62
N LEU A 233 11.46 19.62 -15.84
CA LEU A 233 10.33 18.73 -15.51
C LEU A 233 9.15 18.91 -16.48
N SER A 234 9.31 19.70 -17.54
CA SER A 234 8.28 19.83 -18.56
C SER A 234 8.10 18.50 -19.31
N PRO A 235 6.87 18.09 -19.68
CA PRO A 235 6.61 16.80 -20.30
C PRO A 235 7.49 16.47 -21.52
N SER A 236 7.90 17.46 -22.32
CA SER A 236 8.74 17.28 -23.51
C SER A 236 10.20 16.91 -23.22
N HIS A 237 10.67 17.12 -21.99
CA HIS A 237 12.06 16.90 -21.58
C HIS A 237 12.20 15.77 -20.55
N LEU A 238 11.08 15.16 -20.17
CA LEU A 238 11.11 13.99 -19.30
C LEU A 238 11.75 12.81 -20.05
N PRO A 239 12.73 12.13 -19.44
CA PRO A 239 13.39 11.02 -20.12
C PRO A 239 12.38 9.89 -20.36
N HIS A 240 12.50 9.22 -21.50
CA HIS A 240 11.74 8.01 -21.76
C HIS A 240 12.32 6.88 -20.91
N ALA A 241 11.71 6.62 -19.75
CA ALA A 241 12.12 5.52 -18.90
C ALA A 241 11.79 4.20 -19.58
N THR A 242 12.80 3.37 -19.82
CA THR A 242 12.56 1.98 -20.23
C THR A 242 11.84 1.26 -19.09
N SER A 243 10.83 0.47 -19.44
CA SER A 243 9.97 -0.21 -18.46
C SER A 243 9.58 -1.60 -18.93
N GLU A 244 9.31 -2.48 -17.98
CA GLU A 244 8.65 -3.76 -18.18
C GLU A 244 7.15 -3.56 -17.86
N LYS A 245 6.28 -3.93 -18.80
CA LYS A 245 4.83 -3.77 -18.69
C LYS A 245 4.18 -5.14 -18.59
N TYR A 246 3.35 -5.32 -17.57
CA TYR A 246 2.56 -6.52 -17.33
C TYR A 246 1.11 -6.21 -17.70
N GLU A 247 0.61 -6.85 -18.74
CA GLU A 247 -0.80 -6.76 -19.14
C GLU A 247 -1.62 -7.82 -18.39
N PRO A 248 -2.89 -7.52 -18.02
CA PRO A 248 -3.76 -8.52 -17.42
C PRO A 248 -3.93 -9.74 -18.33
N GLN A 249 -3.75 -10.94 -17.77
CA GLN A 249 -3.87 -12.23 -18.45
C GLN A 249 -5.11 -13.02 -18.05
N ILE A 250 -5.83 -12.56 -17.02
CA ILE A 250 -7.14 -13.11 -16.63
C ILE A 250 -8.28 -12.18 -17.03
N ASN A 251 -9.48 -12.73 -17.14
CA ASN A 251 -10.67 -11.92 -17.37
C ASN A 251 -11.15 -11.25 -16.07
N PRO A 252 -11.96 -10.17 -16.16
CA PRO A 252 -12.49 -9.47 -14.99
C PRO A 252 -13.31 -10.37 -14.04
N ASP A 253 -14.09 -11.33 -14.57
CA ASP A 253 -14.94 -12.20 -13.76
C ASP A 253 -14.12 -13.10 -12.82
N GLU A 254 -12.99 -13.61 -13.30
CA GLU A 254 -12.06 -14.40 -12.49
C GLU A 254 -11.41 -13.56 -11.39
N SER A 255 -11.01 -12.33 -11.73
CA SER A 255 -10.47 -11.36 -10.77
C SER A 255 -11.48 -11.05 -9.65
N GLU A 256 -12.73 -10.75 -10.02
CA GLU A 256 -13.83 -10.53 -9.07
C GLU A 256 -14.10 -11.75 -8.20
N PHE A 257 -14.12 -12.95 -8.79
CA PHE A 257 -14.34 -14.19 -8.04
C PHE A 257 -13.29 -14.39 -6.95
N ARG A 258 -12.01 -14.21 -7.31
CA ARG A 258 -10.89 -14.34 -6.37
C ARG A 258 -10.97 -13.27 -5.28
N TYR A 259 -11.26 -12.03 -5.65
CA TYR A 259 -11.37 -10.91 -4.72
C TYR A 259 -12.58 -11.02 -3.78
N ALA A 260 -13.72 -11.51 -4.25
CA ALA A 260 -14.88 -11.78 -3.40
C ALA A 260 -14.57 -12.80 -2.30
N ARG A 261 -13.76 -13.81 -2.59
CA ARG A 261 -13.28 -14.79 -1.59
C ARG A 261 -12.22 -14.22 -0.66
N TRP A 262 -11.35 -13.35 -1.16
CA TRP A 262 -10.44 -12.57 -0.32
C TRP A 262 -11.21 -11.75 0.72
N LYS A 263 -12.24 -10.98 0.31
CA LYS A 263 -13.09 -10.20 1.24
C LYS A 263 -13.75 -11.09 2.30
N LYS A 264 -14.18 -12.30 1.91
CA LYS A 264 -14.71 -13.32 2.86
C LYS A 264 -13.64 -13.78 3.86
N ALA A 265 -12.38 -13.90 3.46
CA ALA A 265 -11.28 -14.23 4.37
C ALA A 265 -11.00 -13.05 5.31
N VAL A 266 -10.93 -11.83 4.78
CA VAL A 266 -10.74 -10.60 5.57
C VAL A 266 -11.81 -10.48 6.67
N GLN A 267 -13.08 -10.66 6.34
CA GLN A 267 -14.17 -10.63 7.34
C GLN A 267 -13.99 -11.65 8.48
N ARG A 268 -13.43 -12.83 8.19
CA ARG A 268 -13.16 -13.86 9.21
C ARG A 268 -11.95 -13.51 10.10
N SER A 269 -11.09 -12.61 9.65
CA SER A 269 -9.91 -12.18 10.40
C SER A 269 -10.24 -11.11 11.45
N MET A 270 -11.35 -10.38 11.27
CA MET A 270 -11.79 -9.27 12.11
C MET A 270 -12.40 -9.75 13.42
N ASN A 271 -12.34 -8.92 14.47
CA ASN A 271 -12.84 -9.22 15.81
C ASN A 271 -12.25 -10.51 16.41
N TRP A 272 -11.05 -10.89 15.96
CA TRP A 272 -10.34 -12.04 16.50
C TRP A 272 -9.85 -11.75 17.91
N GLU A 273 -9.18 -10.61 18.08
CA GLU A 273 -8.79 -10.15 19.41
C GLU A 273 -9.94 -9.41 20.10
N THR A 274 -10.32 -9.90 21.28
CA THR A 274 -11.35 -9.26 22.10
C THR A 274 -10.70 -8.53 23.26
N ASN A 275 -11.13 -7.28 23.51
CA ASN A 275 -10.70 -6.50 24.67
C ASN A 275 -11.43 -6.91 25.96
N GLU A 276 -12.00 -8.12 26.03
CA GLU A 276 -12.64 -8.57 27.25
C GLU A 276 -11.55 -8.88 28.30
N PRO A 277 -11.56 -8.21 29.46
CA PRO A 277 -10.66 -8.58 30.53
C PRO A 277 -10.98 -10.02 30.91
N CYS A 278 -9.97 -10.89 30.88
CA CYS A 278 -10.08 -12.26 31.34
C CYS A 278 -10.72 -12.23 32.74
N CYS A 279 -11.97 -12.69 32.85
CA CYS A 279 -12.65 -12.79 34.13
C CYS A 279 -11.91 -13.85 34.94
N ASN A 280 -10.93 -13.41 35.75
CA ASN A 280 -10.37 -14.21 36.82
C ASN A 280 -11.49 -14.47 37.84
N THR A 281 -12.21 -15.56 37.63
CA THR A 281 -12.93 -16.24 38.69
C THR A 281 -11.89 -16.82 39.65
N ASN A 282 -11.63 -16.11 40.75
CA ASN A 282 -11.39 -16.70 42.07
C ASN A 282 -11.23 -15.63 43.19
N VAL A 283 -12.20 -15.64 44.12
CA VAL A 283 -12.07 -15.34 45.57
C VAL A 283 -11.71 -13.86 45.91
N THR A 284 -12.55 -13.02 46.52
CA THR A 284 -13.21 -13.16 47.82
C THR A 284 -14.25 -12.05 47.97
N THR A 285 -15.44 -12.35 48.51
CA THR A 285 -16.39 -11.35 48.99
C THR A 285 -15.82 -10.63 50.22
N GLY A 286 -15.61 -9.32 50.13
CA GLY A 286 -15.10 -8.51 51.24
C GLY A 286 -15.08 -7.02 50.96
N VAL A 287 -16.26 -6.38 51.10
CA VAL A 287 -16.53 -4.98 51.50
C VAL A 287 -15.42 -3.93 51.30
N GLY A 288 -15.67 -2.89 50.48
CA GLY A 288 -15.08 -1.57 50.73
C GLY A 288 -14.93 -0.58 49.58
N LYS A 289 -15.82 0.44 49.57
CA LYS A 289 -15.66 1.83 49.11
C LYS A 289 -15.60 2.18 47.60
N LYS A 290 -16.58 3.01 47.23
CA LYS A 290 -16.67 3.91 46.08
C LYS A 290 -15.45 4.83 45.94
N MET A 291 -15.01 5.07 44.70
CA MET A 291 -14.56 6.40 44.23
C MET A 291 -14.97 6.61 42.78
N ASN A 292 -15.49 7.81 42.51
CA ASN A 292 -15.98 8.30 41.23
C ASN A 292 -14.83 8.49 40.23
N GLY A 293 -15.04 8.06 38.99
CA GLY A 293 -14.23 8.44 37.83
C GLY A 293 -15.09 8.39 36.58
N THR A 294 -15.37 9.56 36.01
CA THR A 294 -16.08 9.77 34.74
C THR A 294 -15.39 9.06 33.58
N PRO A 295 -16.09 8.28 32.72
CA PRO A 295 -15.49 7.71 31.53
C PRO A 295 -15.37 8.77 30.43
N TRP A 296 -14.26 8.75 29.73
CA TRP A 296 -13.97 9.58 28.57
C TRP A 296 -14.89 9.25 27.39
N GLY A 297 -15.49 10.30 26.83
CA GLY A 297 -15.98 10.50 25.46
C GLY A 297 -16.43 9.30 24.64
N VAL A 298 -17.75 9.11 24.57
CA VAL A 298 -18.43 8.43 23.46
C VAL A 298 -18.39 9.35 22.23
N PRO A 299 -17.97 8.90 21.03
CA PRO A 299 -18.05 9.73 19.83
C PRO A 299 -19.53 9.96 19.42
N PRO A 300 -19.88 11.14 18.88
CA PRO A 300 -21.25 11.45 18.51
C PRO A 300 -21.72 10.58 17.33
N PRO A 301 -23.01 10.23 17.25
CA PRO A 301 -23.57 9.49 16.13
C PRO A 301 -23.57 10.33 14.83
N PRO A 302 -23.57 9.69 13.65
CA PRO A 302 -23.53 10.38 12.36
C PRO A 302 -24.77 11.26 12.14
N PRO A 303 -24.66 12.37 11.39
CA PRO A 303 -25.76 13.31 11.19
C PRO A 303 -26.88 12.68 10.35
N HIS A 304 -28.11 12.88 10.83
CA HIS A 304 -29.33 12.49 10.12
C HIS A 304 -29.44 13.18 8.75
N ILE A 305 -29.64 12.36 7.72
CA ILE A 305 -30.10 12.77 6.40
C ILE A 305 -31.43 13.53 6.59
N ARG A 306 -31.44 14.83 6.33
CA ARG A 306 -32.69 15.57 6.10
C ARG A 306 -33.13 15.31 4.67
N ALA A 307 -34.27 14.66 4.56
CA ALA A 307 -35.07 14.63 3.35
C ALA A 307 -35.64 16.04 3.06
N ASP A 308 -35.59 16.38 1.77
CA ASP A 308 -36.65 17.04 0.99
C ASP A 308 -36.77 18.58 1.08
N PRO A 309 -37.25 19.27 0.01
CA PRO A 309 -38.25 18.85 -0.98
C PRO A 309 -37.79 18.65 -2.43
#